data_AF-A0AA42QFY7-F1
#
_entry.id   AF-A0AA42QFY7-F1
#
_cell.length_a   1.000
_cell.length_b   1.000
_cell.length_c   1.000
_cell.angle_alpha   90.00
_cell.angle_beta   90.00
_cell.angle_gamma   90.00
#
_symmetry.space_group_name_H-M   'P 1'
#
loop_
_entity.id
_entity.type
_entity.pdbx_description
1 polymer ?
#
loop_
_entity_poly.entity_id
_entity_poly.type
_entity_poly.pdbx_seq_one_letter_code
_entity_poly.pdbx_strand_id
1 'polypeptide(L)'
;MYLHPELINSANPLPYPGLPEREAIRKRALGIMQRQVLNELQQGEPKLCNAFAQFCADRFDEDTRYALCLSRITGEKAAQKLADSWVTEHVEKCRPLFVAEEVERRIIGAKYEALGLPQ
;
A
#
# COMPACT_ATOMS: atom_id res chain seq x y z
N MET A 1 -6.25 4.92 -13.97
CA MET A 1 -6.87 6.20 -13.59
C MET A 1 -6.80 6.30 -12.09
N TYR A 2 -6.11 7.31 -11.55
CA TYR A 2 -6.01 7.55 -10.12
C TYR A 2 -7.30 8.24 -9.66
N LEU A 3 -7.91 7.76 -8.58
CA LEU A 3 -9.11 8.37 -7.99
C LEU A 3 -8.74 9.73 -7.40
N HIS A 4 -9.54 10.76 -7.72
CA HIS A 4 -9.35 12.13 -7.27
C HIS A 4 -9.45 12.22 -5.73
N PRO A 5 -8.60 13.01 -5.05
CA PRO A 5 -8.60 13.16 -3.58
C PRO A 5 -9.94 13.56 -2.95
N GLU A 6 -10.79 14.22 -3.73
CA GLU A 6 -12.08 14.74 -3.25
C GLU A 6 -13.13 13.62 -3.05
N LEU A 7 -13.05 12.52 -3.82
CA LEU A 7 -13.92 11.35 -3.64
C LEU A 7 -13.55 10.53 -2.39
N ILE A 8 -12.29 10.61 -1.98
CA ILE A 8 -11.77 9.97 -0.75
C ILE A 8 -12.30 10.73 0.49
N ASN A 9 -12.39 12.06 0.41
CA ASN A 9 -12.84 12.90 1.54
C ASN A 9 -14.35 12.85 1.80
N SER A 10 -15.19 12.59 0.79
CA SER A 10 -16.64 12.38 0.98
C SER A 10 -17.00 11.05 1.64
N ALA A 11 -16.05 10.10 1.69
CA ALA A 11 -16.20 8.82 2.36
C ALA A 11 -15.86 8.87 3.86
N ASN A 12 -15.83 10.07 4.45
CA ASN A 12 -15.69 10.25 5.90
C ASN A 12 -16.73 9.35 6.61
N PRO A 13 -16.29 8.32 7.36
CA PRO A 13 -17.23 7.46 8.04
C PRO A 13 -17.96 8.32 9.07
N LEU A 14 -19.28 8.43 8.93
CA LEU A 14 -20.16 8.98 9.97
C LEU A 14 -19.70 8.42 11.32
N PRO A 15 -19.51 9.25 12.37
CA PRO A 15 -19.09 8.78 13.67
C PRO A 15 -20.18 7.88 14.24
N TYR A 16 -20.08 6.58 13.97
CA TYR A 16 -20.96 5.58 14.54
C TYR A 16 -20.62 5.48 16.02
N PRO A 17 -21.57 5.66 16.95
CA PRO A 17 -21.37 5.28 18.34
C PRO A 17 -21.44 3.76 18.38
N GLY A 18 -20.34 3.11 17.99
CA GLY A 18 -20.25 1.67 17.90
C GLY A 18 -20.26 1.07 19.30
N LEU A 19 -21.26 0.25 19.62
CA LEU A 19 -21.20 -0.68 20.75
C LEU A 19 -19.81 -1.36 20.75
N PRO A 20 -19.11 -1.47 21.89
CA PRO A 20 -17.74 -1.98 21.96
C PRO A 20 -17.52 -3.30 21.23
N GLU A 21 -18.53 -4.17 21.23
CA GLU A 21 -18.55 -5.45 20.51
C GLU A 21 -18.45 -5.29 18.98
N ARG A 22 -19.17 -4.31 18.41
CA ARG A 22 -19.12 -4.04 16.96
C ARG A 22 -17.77 -3.46 16.56
N GLU A 23 -17.16 -2.64 17.41
CA GLU A 23 -15.82 -2.11 17.15
C GLU A 23 -14.75 -3.21 17.22
N ALA A 24 -14.87 -4.14 18.17
CA ALA A 24 -13.98 -5.31 18.25
C ALA A 24 -14.09 -6.20 17.01
N ILE A 25 -15.31 -6.46 16.52
CA ILE A 25 -15.54 -7.22 15.28
C ILE A 25 -14.93 -6.49 14.08
N ARG A 26 -15.12 -5.17 13.98
CA ARG A 26 -14.51 -4.35 12.91
C ARG A 26 -12.98 -4.44 12.94
N LYS A 27 -12.35 -4.28 14.11
CA LYS A 27 -10.89 -4.40 14.26
C LYS A 27 -10.39 -5.80 13.84
N ARG A 28 -11.11 -6.86 14.23
CA ARG A 28 -10.78 -8.23 13.81
C ARG A 28 -10.89 -8.42 12.30
N ALA A 29 -11.96 -7.93 11.67
CA ALA A 29 -12.16 -8.02 10.23
C ALA A 29 -11.05 -7.27 9.46
N LEU A 30 -10.70 -6.06 9.88
CA LEU A 30 -9.59 -5.30 9.30
C LEU A 30 -8.26 -6.06 9.44
N GLY A 31 -7.99 -6.64 10.60
CA GLY A 31 -6.79 -7.46 10.82
C GLY A 31 -6.72 -8.69 9.91
N ILE A 32 -7.86 -9.30 9.58
CA ILE A 32 -7.91 -10.42 8.62
C ILE A 32 -7.59 -9.93 7.20
N MET A 33 -8.19 -8.83 6.77
CA MET A 33 -7.94 -8.26 5.43
C MET A 33 -6.48 -7.87 5.25
N GLN A 34 -5.86 -7.23 6.25
CA GLN A 34 -4.44 -6.87 6.20
C GLN A 34 -3.55 -8.11 6.05
N ARG A 35 -3.86 -9.21 6.77
CA ARG A 35 -3.13 -10.47 6.63
C ARG A 35 -3.31 -11.11 5.26
N GLN A 36 -4.50 -11.01 4.66
CA GLN A 36 -4.75 -11.52 3.31
C GLN A 36 -3.89 -10.79 2.29
N VAL A 37 -3.85 -9.45 2.31
CA VAL A 37 -3.01 -8.65 1.41
C VAL A 37 -1.53 -9.01 1.60
N LEU A 38 -1.06 -9.15 2.84
CA LEU A 38 0.32 -9.56 3.12
C LEU A 38 0.64 -10.96 2.60
N ASN A 39 -0.28 -11.92 2.76
CA ASN A 39 -0.10 -13.28 2.26
C ASN A 39 -0.05 -13.31 0.72
N GLU A 40 -0.92 -12.56 0.05
CA GLU A 40 -0.92 -12.44 -1.42
C GLU A 40 0.38 -11.83 -1.94
N LEU A 41 0.92 -10.81 -1.26
CA LEU A 41 2.24 -10.25 -1.57
C LEU A 41 3.36 -11.29 -1.37
N GLN A 42 3.30 -12.09 -0.30
CA GLN A 42 4.29 -13.16 -0.05
C GLN A 42 4.21 -14.29 -1.06
N GLN A 43 3.00 -14.62 -1.53
CA GLN A 43 2.77 -15.63 -2.56
C GLN A 43 3.13 -15.13 -3.97
N GLY A 44 3.39 -13.83 -4.12
CA GLY A 44 3.79 -13.25 -5.39
C GLY A 44 2.63 -13.06 -6.36
N GLU A 45 1.43 -12.73 -5.87
CA GLU A 45 0.30 -12.43 -6.77
C GLU A 45 0.69 -11.28 -7.72
N PRO A 46 0.71 -11.49 -9.05
CA PRO A 46 1.36 -10.57 -9.97
C PRO A 46 0.76 -9.16 -9.98
N LYS A 47 -0.56 -9.02 -9.87
CA LYS A 47 -1.21 -7.70 -9.93
C LYS A 47 -0.89 -6.88 -8.68
N LEU A 48 -0.90 -7.50 -7.52
CA LEU A 48 -0.63 -6.90 -6.23
C LEU A 48 0.85 -6.56 -6.07
N CYS A 49 1.74 -7.45 -6.51
CA CYS A 49 3.18 -7.17 -6.55
C CYS A 49 3.51 -5.99 -7.45
N ASN A 50 2.90 -5.91 -8.64
CA ASN A 50 3.07 -4.77 -9.53
C ASN A 50 2.50 -3.47 -8.93
N ALA A 51 1.32 -3.54 -8.32
CA ALA A 51 0.73 -2.39 -7.63
C ALA A 51 1.60 -1.91 -6.46
N PHE A 52 2.17 -2.84 -5.69
CA PHE A 52 3.09 -2.52 -4.60
C PHE A 52 4.40 -1.93 -5.10
N ALA A 53 4.98 -2.48 -6.17
CA ALA A 53 6.18 -1.94 -6.78
C ALA A 53 5.95 -0.51 -7.28
N GLN A 54 4.81 -0.24 -7.94
CA GLN A 54 4.44 1.10 -8.38
C GLN A 54 4.24 2.03 -7.18
N PHE A 55 3.56 1.57 -6.12
CA PHE A 55 3.35 2.33 -4.90
C PHE A 55 4.67 2.77 -4.26
N CYS A 56 5.66 1.87 -4.20
CA CYS A 56 7.01 2.17 -3.74
C CYS A 56 7.73 3.14 -4.68
N ALA A 57 7.63 2.92 -5.99
CA ALA A 57 8.28 3.74 -7.02
C ALA A 57 7.84 5.22 -6.94
N ASP A 58 6.55 5.45 -6.78
CA ASP A 58 5.95 6.79 -6.69
C ASP A 58 6.39 7.57 -5.42
N ARG A 59 6.95 6.87 -4.42
CA ARG A 59 7.29 7.42 -3.10
C ARG A 59 8.77 7.43 -2.80
N PHE A 60 9.63 7.04 -3.73
CA PHE A 60 11.08 7.12 -3.51
C PHE A 60 11.51 8.56 -3.25
N ASP A 61 12.31 8.74 -2.21
CA ASP A 61 13.00 9.99 -1.96
C ASP A 61 14.03 10.28 -3.07
N GLU A 62 14.43 11.54 -3.17
CA GLU A 62 15.38 11.99 -4.18
C GLU A 62 16.77 11.38 -3.98
N ASP A 63 17.21 11.25 -2.73
CA ASP A 63 18.54 10.73 -2.40
C ASP A 63 18.70 9.26 -2.80
N THR A 64 17.69 8.43 -2.53
CA THR A 64 17.69 7.02 -2.94
C THR A 64 17.68 6.87 -4.47
N ARG A 65 16.90 7.69 -5.18
CA ARG A 65 16.91 7.70 -6.66
C ARG A 65 18.27 8.13 -7.20
N TYR A 66 18.84 9.18 -6.63
CA TYR A 66 20.16 9.67 -7.01
C TYR A 66 21.24 8.60 -6.78
N ALA A 67 21.26 7.96 -5.62
CA ALA A 67 22.21 6.90 -5.28
C ALA A 67 22.11 5.69 -6.22
N LEU A 68 20.89 5.28 -6.58
CA LEU A 68 20.67 4.21 -7.57
C LEU A 68 21.26 4.58 -8.94
N CYS A 69 20.96 5.79 -9.43
CA CYS A 69 21.51 6.28 -10.70
C CYS A 69 23.04 6.35 -10.66
N LEU A 70 23.60 6.96 -9.61
CA LEU A 70 25.04 7.12 -9.46
C LEU A 70 25.75 5.77 -9.39
N SER A 71 25.25 4.83 -8.59
CA SER A 71 25.81 3.48 -8.49
C SER A 71 25.82 2.75 -9.84
N ARG A 72 24.81 2.98 -10.69
CA ARG A 72 24.73 2.38 -12.03
C ARG A 72 25.72 3.01 -13.02
N ILE A 73 25.97 4.31 -12.91
CA ILE A 73 26.92 5.05 -13.74
C ILE A 73 28.36 4.68 -13.37
N THR A 74 28.69 4.70 -12.08
CA THR A 74 30.06 4.45 -11.61
C THR A 74 30.41 2.96 -11.58
N GLY A 75 29.42 2.08 -11.48
CA GLY A 75 29.62 0.64 -11.36
C GLY A 75 30.31 0.23 -10.04
N GLU A 76 30.40 1.15 -9.08
CA GLU A 76 31.04 0.88 -7.80
C GLU A 76 30.17 -0.04 -6.94
N LYS A 77 30.71 -1.22 -6.63
CA LYS A 77 30.01 -2.22 -5.79
C LYS A 77 29.63 -1.69 -4.40
N ALA A 78 30.42 -0.76 -3.85
CA ALA A 78 30.12 -0.14 -2.57
C ALA A 78 28.91 0.80 -2.65
N ALA A 79 28.86 1.65 -3.68
CA ALA A 79 27.72 2.53 -3.95
C ALA A 79 26.45 1.74 -4.24
N GLN A 80 26.56 0.61 -4.97
CA GLN A 80 25.42 -0.26 -5.24
C GLN A 80 24.87 -0.89 -3.95
N LYS A 81 25.73 -1.44 -3.09
CA LYS A 81 25.30 -1.99 -1.79
C LYS A 81 24.61 -0.97 -0.90
N LEU A 82 25.09 0.28 -0.91
CA LEU A 82 24.47 1.36 -0.16
C LEU A 82 23.07 1.67 -0.72
N ALA A 83 22.96 1.85 -2.04
CA ALA A 83 21.68 2.09 -2.69
C ALA A 83 20.68 0.94 -2.45
N ASP A 84 21.12 -0.32 -2.54
CA ASP A 84 20.29 -1.50 -2.27
C ASP A 84 19.80 -1.53 -0.80
N SER A 85 20.62 -1.08 0.14
CA SER A 85 20.21 -0.99 1.55
C SER A 85 19.10 0.05 1.76
N TRP A 86 19.20 1.20 1.10
CA TRP A 86 18.18 2.25 1.16
C TRP A 86 16.88 1.82 0.47
N VAL A 87 16.97 1.13 -0.67
CA VAL A 87 15.81 0.53 -1.33
C VAL A 87 15.11 -0.48 -0.41
N THR A 88 15.88 -1.32 0.29
CA THR A 88 15.32 -2.31 1.22
C THR A 88 14.56 -1.61 2.34
N GLU A 89 15.17 -0.62 2.98
CA GLU A 89 14.53 0.17 4.05
C GLU A 89 13.26 0.88 3.55
N HIS A 90 13.30 1.45 2.34
CA HIS A 90 12.14 2.09 1.71
C HIS A 90 10.99 1.12 1.49
N VAL A 91 11.27 -0.07 0.95
CA VAL A 91 10.26 -1.11 0.70
C VAL A 91 9.65 -1.60 2.02
N GLU A 92 10.44 -1.76 3.08
CA GLU A 92 9.95 -2.13 4.40
C GLU A 92 9.01 -1.07 4.99
N LYS A 93 9.31 0.23 4.81
CA LYS A 93 8.43 1.33 5.22
C LYS A 93 7.17 1.42 4.38
N CYS A 94 7.25 1.16 3.08
CA CYS A 94 6.11 1.22 2.18
C CYS A 94 5.11 0.08 2.43
N ARG A 95 5.58 -1.10 2.85
CA ARG A 95 4.73 -2.30 3.03
C ARG A 95 3.50 -2.07 3.93
N PRO A 96 3.61 -1.59 5.18
CA PRO A 96 2.43 -1.37 6.02
C PRO A 96 1.49 -0.29 5.46
N LEU A 97 2.02 0.73 4.80
CA LEU A 97 1.23 1.81 4.20
C LEU A 97 0.42 1.30 3.00
N PHE A 98 1.06 0.54 2.11
CA PHE A 98 0.39 -0.09 0.98
C PHE A 98 -0.72 -1.04 1.43
N VAL A 99 -0.45 -1.86 2.45
CA VAL A 99 -1.45 -2.79 2.99
C VAL A 99 -2.66 -2.03 3.53
N ALA A 100 -2.47 -0.90 4.20
CA ALA A 100 -3.58 -0.08 4.66
C ALA A 100 -4.41 0.47 3.48
N GLU A 101 -3.75 1.06 2.47
CA GLU A 101 -4.41 1.63 1.30
C GLU A 101 -5.16 0.57 0.47
N GLU A 102 -4.56 -0.60 0.27
CA GLU A 102 -5.18 -1.69 -0.49
C GLU A 102 -6.38 -2.30 0.27
N VAL A 103 -6.32 -2.37 1.61
CA VAL A 103 -7.49 -2.78 2.41
C VAL A 103 -8.63 -1.77 2.27
N GLU A 104 -8.34 -0.47 2.32
CA GLU A 104 -9.35 0.57 2.11
C GLU A 104 -9.95 0.48 0.70
N ARG A 105 -9.12 0.29 -0.32
CA ARG A 105 -9.55 0.09 -1.71
C ARG A 105 -10.49 -1.11 -1.84
N ARG A 106 -10.17 -2.24 -1.21
CA ARG A 106 -11.04 -3.44 -1.21
C ARG A 106 -12.36 -3.20 -0.48
N ILE A 107 -12.34 -2.49 0.65
CA ILE A 107 -13.57 -2.12 1.38
C ILE A 107 -14.45 -1.23 0.52
N ILE A 108 -13.87 -0.26 -0.17
CA ILE A 108 -14.60 0.63 -1.08
C ILE A 108 -15.19 -0.19 -2.24
N GLY A 109 -14.38 -1.02 -2.91
CA GLY A 109 -14.85 -1.87 -4.01
C GLY A 109 -16.03 -2.76 -3.61
N ALA A 110 -15.94 -3.42 -2.44
CA ALA A 110 -17.03 -4.23 -1.91
C ALA A 110 -18.32 -3.43 -1.63
N LYS A 111 -18.20 -2.16 -1.24
CA LYS A 111 -19.38 -1.27 -1.08
C LYS A 111 -20.02 -0.97 -2.43
N TYR A 112 -19.24 -0.67 -3.46
CA TYR A 112 -19.76 -0.41 -4.81
C TYR A 112 -20.46 -1.65 -5.39
N GLU A 113 -19.85 -2.82 -5.25
CA GLU A 113 -20.45 -4.10 -5.66
C GLU A 113 -21.78 -4.38 -4.94
N ALA A 114 -21.83 -4.18 -3.62
CA ALA A 114 -23.06 -4.36 -2.83
C ALA A 114 -24.19 -3.41 -3.23
N LEU A 115 -23.85 -2.23 -3.77
CA LEU A 115 -24.79 -1.23 -4.26
C LEU A 115 -25.14 -1.39 -5.75
N GLY A 116 -24.56 -2.36 -6.45
CA GLY A 116 -24.77 -2.57 -7.89
C GLY A 116 -24.28 -1.42 -8.76
N LEU A 117 -23.36 -0.59 -8.23
CA LEU A 117 -22.80 0.54 -8.94
C LEU A 117 -21.59 0.08 -9.77
N PRO A 118 -21.39 0.62 -11.00
CA PRO A 118 -20.21 0.31 -11.79
C PRO A 118 -18.93 0.76 -11.09
N GLN A 119 -17.90 -0.09 -11.14
CA GLN A 119 -16.56 0.13 -10.57
C GLN A 119 -15.76 1.17 -11.35
#